data_AF-A0A4V5U7T6-F1
#
_entry.id   AF-A0A4V5U7T6-F1
#
_cell.length_a   1.000
_cell.length_b   1.000
_cell.length_c   1.000
_cell.angle_alpha   90.00
_cell.angle_beta   90.00
_cell.angle_gamma   90.00
#
_symmetry.space_group_name_H-M   'P 1'
#
loop_
_entity.id
_entity.type
_entity.pdbx_description
1 polymer ?
#
loop_
_entity_poly.entity_id
_entity_poly.type
_entity_poly.pdbx_seq_one_letter_code
_entity_poly.pdbx_strand_id
1 'polypeptide(L)'
;MNYSRLIIGSVFLIAGTLLFGFVHVAVANMFTHTRGPIDMPEQFNNFLDVLRLKTPYIISIIFMCIGLILLITTLIQSHFRKE
;
A
#
# COMPACT_ATOMS: atom_id res chain seq x y z
N MET A 1 -8.62 21.81 14.75
CA MET A 1 -8.01 20.60 14.16
C MET A 1 -8.83 20.24 12.92
N ASN A 2 -8.22 20.13 11.73
CA ASN A 2 -9.00 19.84 10.52
C ASN A 2 -9.25 18.33 10.43
N TYR A 3 -10.27 17.87 11.17
CA TYR A 3 -10.65 16.46 11.25
C TYR A 3 -10.80 15.81 9.87
N SER A 4 -11.32 16.54 8.89
CA SER A 4 -11.46 16.06 7.51
C SER A 4 -10.13 15.63 6.89
N ARG A 5 -9.03 16.36 7.11
CA ARG A 5 -7.71 15.98 6.56
C ARG A 5 -7.13 14.75 7.23
N LEU A 6 -7.36 14.61 8.53
CA LEU A 6 -6.94 13.44 9.30
C LEU A 6 -7.71 12.20 8.84
N ILE A 7 -9.04 12.30 8.70
CA ILE A 7 -9.90 11.22 8.21
C ILE A 7 -9.48 10.82 6.78
N ILE A 8 -9.32 11.77 5.87
CA ILE A 8 -8.91 11.49 4.48
C ILE A 8 -7.53 10.82 4.45
N GLY A 9 -6.54 11.35 5.20
CA GLY A 9 -5.21 10.75 5.29
C GLY A 9 -5.23 9.32 5.82
N SER A 10 -6.00 9.08 6.89
CA SER A 10 -6.20 7.73 7.45
C SER A 10 -6.87 6.78 6.47
N VAL A 11 -7.91 7.21 5.75
CA VAL A 11 -8.60 6.38 4.75
C VAL A 11 -7.66 6.00 3.61
N PHE A 12 -6.89 6.95 3.08
CA PHE A 12 -5.91 6.68 2.02
C PHE A 12 -4.80 5.72 2.49
N LEU A 13 -4.30 5.91 3.71
CA LEU A 13 -3.29 5.03 4.29
C LEU A 13 -3.83 3.60 4.45
N ILE A 14 -5.00 3.44 5.08
CA ILE A 14 -5.62 2.13 5.33
C ILE A 14 -5.97 1.45 4.01
N ALA A 15 -6.59 2.15 3.07
CA ALA A 15 -6.93 1.61 1.76
C ALA A 15 -5.68 1.17 0.98
N GLY A 16 -4.61 1.97 1.01
CA GLY A 16 -3.33 1.61 0.40
C GLY A 16 -2.70 0.37 1.04
N THR A 17 -2.68 0.29 2.37
CA THR A 17 -2.16 -0.88 3.11
C THR A 17 -2.97 -2.14 2.83
N LEU A 18 -4.30 -2.04 2.79
CA LEU A 18 -5.17 -3.18 2.46
C LEU A 18 -4.92 -3.64 1.02
N LEU A 19 -4.86 -2.73 0.06
CA LEU A 19 -4.60 -3.07 -1.34
C LEU A 19 -3.23 -3.74 -1.51
N PHE A 20 -2.20 -3.24 -0.83
CA PHE A 20 -0.87 -3.83 -0.81
C PHE A 20 -0.86 -5.24 -0.22
N GLY A 21 -1.58 -5.43 0.89
CA GLY A 21 -1.77 -6.74 1.51
C GLY A 21 -2.48 -7.73 0.58
N PHE A 22 -3.53 -7.30 -0.11
CA PHE A 22 -4.24 -8.13 -1.09
C PHE A 22 -3.34 -8.58 -2.24
N VAL A 23 -2.46 -7.72 -2.76
CA VAL A 23 -1.48 -8.11 -3.77
C VAL A 23 -0.56 -9.22 -3.25
N HIS A 24 -0.05 -9.08 -2.03
CA HIS A 24 0.83 -10.08 -1.42
C HIS A 24 0.11 -11.41 -1.17
N VAL A 25 -1.13 -11.39 -0.69
CA VAL A 25 -1.94 -12.60 -0.50
C VAL A 25 -2.21 -13.28 -1.84
N ALA A 26 -2.55 -12.52 -2.88
CA ALA A 26 -2.78 -13.07 -4.21
C ALA A 26 -1.53 -13.73 -4.80
N VAL A 27 -0.36 -13.10 -4.63
CA VAL A 27 0.92 -13.68 -5.07
C VAL A 27 1.28 -14.91 -4.23
N ALA A 28 1.10 -14.88 -2.91
CA ALA A 28 1.34 -16.04 -2.04
C ALA A 28 0.45 -17.24 -2.43
N ASN A 29 -0.80 -16.98 -2.84
CA ASN A 29 -1.68 -18.02 -3.36
C ASN A 29 -1.23 -18.61 -4.71
N MET A 30 -0.47 -17.87 -5.53
CA MET A 30 0.15 -18.45 -6.73
C MET A 30 1.32 -19.35 -6.38
N PHE A 31 2.13 -18.95 -5.40
CA PHE A 31 3.27 -19.76 -4.94
C PHE A 31 2.84 -21.14 -4.46
N THR A 32 1.66 -21.29 -3.84
CA THR A 32 1.16 -22.61 -3.42
C THR A 32 0.79 -23.52 -4.59
N HIS A 33 0.61 -22.98 -5.79
CA HIS A 33 0.23 -23.73 -6.99
C HIS A 33 1.42 -24.02 -7.93
N THR A 34 2.57 -23.37 -7.74
CA THR A 34 3.78 -23.62 -8.54
C THR A 34 4.68 -24.68 -7.89
N ARG A 35 4.97 -25.75 -8.62
CA ARG A 35 5.94 -26.78 -8.24
C ARG A 35 7.28 -26.48 -8.92
N GLY A 36 8.29 -26.03 -8.16
CA GLY A 36 9.63 -25.75 -8.68
C GLY A 36 10.53 -25.05 -7.66
N PRO A 37 11.84 -24.84 -7.97
CA PRO A 37 12.74 -24.06 -7.14
C PRO A 37 12.19 -22.65 -6.96
N ILE A 38 12.21 -22.11 -5.74
CA ILE A 38 11.64 -20.79 -5.42
C ILE A 38 12.76 -19.74 -5.56
N ASP A 39 12.90 -19.16 -6.76
CA ASP A 39 13.71 -17.97 -6.99
C ASP A 39 12.86 -16.73 -6.72
N MET A 40 12.90 -16.28 -5.46
CA MET A 40 11.95 -15.34 -4.87
C MET A 40 11.76 -13.99 -5.59
N PRO A 41 12.80 -13.28 -6.09
CA PRO A 41 12.60 -11.96 -6.68
C PRO A 41 12.04 -12.00 -8.10
N GLU A 42 12.50 -12.93 -8.94
CA GLU A 42 12.09 -13.00 -10.35
C GLU A 42 10.68 -13.59 -10.50
N GLN A 43 10.36 -14.61 -9.69
CA GLN A 43 9.03 -15.22 -9.69
C GLN A 43 7.95 -14.27 -9.19
N PHE A 44 8.24 -13.43 -8.19
CA PHE A 44 7.30 -12.41 -7.71
C PHE A 44 6.89 -11.44 -8.82
N ASN A 45 7.85 -10.93 -9.59
CA ASN A 45 7.57 -10.01 -10.71
C ASN A 45 6.76 -10.71 -11.81
N ASN A 46 7.09 -11.97 -12.13
CA ASN A 46 6.33 -12.77 -13.08
C ASN A 46 4.88 -12.99 -12.61
N PHE A 47 4.64 -13.29 -11.33
CA PHE A 47 3.29 -13.44 -10.80
C PHE A 47 2.49 -12.13 -10.80
N LEU A 48 3.15 -10.99 -10.55
CA LEU A 48 2.51 -9.69 -10.70
C LEU A 48 2.07 -9.41 -12.13
N ASP A 49 2.86 -9.82 -13.13
CA ASP A 49 2.50 -9.69 -14.55
C ASP A 49 1.35 -10.64 -14.93
N VAL A 50 1.44 -11.91 -14.53
CA VAL A 50 0.40 -12.93 -14.81
C VAL A 50 -0.94 -12.55 -14.19
N LEU A 51 -0.94 -12.11 -12.93
CA LEU A 51 -2.16 -11.68 -12.23
C LEU A 51 -2.60 -10.25 -12.58
N ARG A 52 -1.84 -9.55 -13.45
CA ARG A 52 -2.05 -8.12 -13.76
C ARG A 52 -2.11 -7.23 -12.51
N LEU A 53 -1.37 -7.62 -11.47
CA LEU A 53 -1.33 -6.93 -10.18
C LEU A 53 -0.31 -5.80 -10.12
N LYS A 54 0.52 -5.59 -11.15
CA LYS A 54 1.44 -4.44 -11.20
C LYS A 54 0.72 -3.10 -11.00
N THR A 55 -0.40 -2.90 -11.67
CA THR A 55 -1.19 -1.66 -11.54
C THR A 55 -1.71 -1.46 -10.11
N PRO A 56 -2.46 -2.39 -9.48
CA PRO A 56 -2.91 -2.22 -8.11
C PRO A 56 -1.75 -2.15 -7.10
N TYR A 57 -0.62 -2.80 -7.36
CA TYR A 57 0.58 -2.68 -6.53
C TYR A 57 1.13 -1.25 -6.53
N ILE A 58 1.33 -0.64 -7.70
CA ILE A 58 1.80 0.74 -7.83
C ILE A 58 0.80 1.71 -7.18
N ILE A 59 -0.50 1.53 -7.43
CA ILE A 59 -1.56 2.37 -6.84
C ILE A 59 -1.55 2.26 -5.31
N SER A 60 -1.34 1.07 -4.74
CA SER A 60 -1.29 0.86 -3.29
C SER A 60 -0.18 1.68 -2.63
N ILE A 61 1.00 1.74 -3.27
CA ILE A 61 2.14 2.52 -2.79
C ILE A 61 1.83 4.01 -2.87
N ILE A 62 1.25 4.47 -3.98
CA ILE A 62 0.85 5.88 -4.14
C ILE A 62 -0.15 6.28 -3.04
N PHE A 63 -1.16 5.45 -2.78
CA PHE A 63 -2.16 5.70 -1.75
C PHE A 63 -1.55 5.75 -0.35
N MET A 64 -0.62 4.83 -0.03
CA MET A 64 0.12 4.88 1.23
C MET A 64 0.96 6.15 1.36
N CYS A 65 1.70 6.53 0.32
CA CYS A 65 2.52 7.75 0.32
C CYS A 65 1.66 9.00 0.52
N ILE A 66 0.56 9.15 -0.23
CA ILE A 66 -0.35 10.29 -0.10
C ILE A 66 -0.99 10.32 1.30
N GLY A 67 -1.47 9.18 1.80
CA GLY A 67 -2.05 9.08 3.13
C GLY A 67 -1.06 9.46 4.23
N LEU A 68 0.18 9.00 4.13
CA LEU A 68 1.26 9.32 5.06
C LEU A 68 1.62 10.81 5.05
N ILE A 69 1.75 11.41 3.87
CA ILE A 69 2.03 12.84 3.71
C ILE A 69 0.92 13.67 4.35
N LEU A 70 -0.35 13.32 4.11
CA LEU A 70 -1.50 14.02 4.69
C LEU A 70 -1.55 13.91 6.22
N LEU A 71 -1.21 12.75 6.78
CA LEU A 71 -1.15 12.55 8.23
C LEU A 71 -0.01 13.37 8.86
N ILE A 72 1.21 13.29 8.30
CA ILE A 72 2.38 14.01 8.81
C ILE A 72 2.16 15.52 8.78
N THR A 73 1.69 16.06 7.65
CA THR A 73 1.40 17.50 7.53
C THR A 73 0.32 17.96 8.51
N THR A 74 -0.69 17.13 8.75
CA THR A 74 -1.74 17.41 9.74
C THR A 74 -1.20 17.41 11.17
N LEU A 75 -0.34 16.45 11.52
CA LEU A 75 0.31 16.37 12.82
C LEU A 75 1.22 17.56 13.08
N ILE A 76 2.08 17.91 12.11
CA ILE A 76 2.97 19.08 12.17
C ILE A 76 2.16 20.35 12.41
N GLN A 77 1.09 20.57 11.63
CA GLN A 77 0.22 21.74 11.82
C GLN A 77 -0.56 21.71 13.15
N SER A 78 -0.79 20.53 13.73
CA SER A 78 -1.40 20.42 15.05
C SER A 78 -0.43 20.81 16.17
N HIS A 79 0.87 20.53 15.98
CA HIS A 79 1.91 20.83 16.96
C HIS A 79 2.23 22.32 16.98
N PHE A 80 2.51 22.94 15.82
CA PHE A 80 2.81 24.38 15.70
C PHE A 80 1.66 25.33 16.05
N ARG A 81 0.43 24.83 16.21
CA ARG A 81 -0.73 25.65 16.61
C ARG A 81 -0.99 25.62 18.12
N LYS A 82 -0.24 24.80 18.86
CA LYS A 82 -0.32 24.73 20.33
C LYS A 82 0.72 25.62 21.01
N GLU A 83 1.67 26.16 20.24
CA GLU A 83 2.58 27.24 20.64
C GLU A 83 1.98 28.59 20.23
#